data_AF-A0A496WXE7-F1
#
_entry.id   AF-A0A496WXE7-F1
#
_cell.length_a   1.000
_cell.length_b   1.000
_cell.length_c   1.000
_cell.angle_alpha   90.00
_cell.angle_beta   90.00
_cell.angle_gamma   90.00
#
_symmetry.space_group_name_H-M   'P 1'
#
loop_
_entity.id
_entity.type
_entity.pdbx_description
1 polymer ?
#
loop_
_entity_poly.entity_id
_entity_poly.type
_entity_poly.pdbx_seq_one_letter_code
_entity_poly.pdbx_strand_id
1 'polypeptide(L)'
;QYPTRGGLRIGKQLDERQIDDPIDESLEWDRDGQYFHYLTKWMHALNRVSQVTGKSRYNRWALELAEVAHGAFTYIPSTYTSPIDGPRRMYWKMSIDLSRPLIPSMGQHDPLDGLLTYWQLQATARYFSALTPSEAVLDTEITELLAMCVGQSWASEDPLGIGGLLSDACKLVQLIAVHQLNETAMLEALLHDIESSLQVFVRHNSLNLRAEYRLAFRELGLAIGLHAIDRMQKQIEQLPERFANAGQLLAVLARLSNFRHLHQTIENFWLETGHQAIKTWQEHADINNVMLATSLTPGGYLEL
;
A
#
# COMPACT_ATOMS: atom_id res chain seq x y z
N GLN A 1 20.06 0.08 -19.20
CA GLN A 1 19.73 -1.21 -18.56
C GLN A 1 18.34 -1.08 -17.96
N TYR A 2 17.49 -2.09 -18.14
CA TYR A 2 16.05 -2.08 -17.81
C TYR A 2 15.72 -3.25 -16.84
N PRO A 3 16.24 -3.24 -15.60
CA PRO A 3 16.23 -4.41 -14.71
C PRO A 3 14.83 -4.78 -14.20
N THR A 4 13.84 -3.89 -14.25
CA THR A 4 12.51 -4.11 -13.68
C THR A 4 11.44 -4.45 -14.72
N ARG A 5 11.78 -4.50 -16.01
CA ARG A 5 10.83 -4.84 -17.08
C ARG A 5 10.36 -6.30 -17.10
N GLY A 6 10.96 -7.17 -16.27
CA GLY A 6 10.48 -8.54 -16.05
C GLY A 6 9.64 -8.68 -14.78
N GLY A 7 9.28 -7.58 -14.11
CA GLY A 7 8.78 -7.60 -12.74
C GLY A 7 9.88 -7.83 -11.71
N LEU A 8 9.48 -8.11 -10.48
CA LEU A 8 10.37 -8.42 -9.36
C LEU A 8 9.88 -9.66 -8.63
N ARG A 9 10.55 -10.79 -8.89
CA ARG A 9 10.33 -12.06 -8.20
C ARG A 9 10.48 -11.89 -6.69
N ILE A 10 9.61 -12.56 -5.92
CA ILE A 10 9.65 -12.56 -4.46
C ILE A 10 10.67 -13.58 -3.95
N GLY A 11 10.67 -14.79 -4.52
CA GLY A 11 11.61 -15.85 -4.12
C GLY A 11 11.13 -16.62 -2.89
N LYS A 12 9.87 -17.08 -2.92
CA LYS A 12 9.32 -17.96 -1.88
C LYS A 12 9.95 -19.35 -1.92
N GLN A 13 9.75 -20.14 -0.86
CA GLN A 13 10.37 -21.46 -0.70
C GLN A 13 9.86 -22.49 -1.70
N LEU A 14 8.56 -22.48 -1.98
CA LEU A 14 7.95 -23.36 -2.97
C LEU A 14 7.91 -22.67 -4.33
N ASP A 15 8.10 -23.44 -5.40
CA ASP A 15 7.94 -22.94 -6.76
C ASP A 15 6.50 -22.45 -7.00
N GLU A 16 6.34 -21.61 -8.02
CA GLU A 16 5.01 -21.20 -8.47
C GLU A 16 4.18 -22.40 -8.96
N ARG A 17 2.86 -22.30 -8.79
CA ARG A 17 1.90 -23.31 -9.24
C ARG A 17 1.96 -23.51 -10.76
N GLN A 18 2.09 -24.77 -11.22
CA GLN A 18 2.01 -25.09 -12.64
C GLN A 18 0.56 -25.04 -13.16
N ILE A 19 0.38 -25.01 -14.48
CA ILE A 19 -0.95 -24.81 -15.08
C ILE A 19 -1.93 -25.94 -14.73
N ASP A 20 -1.43 -27.17 -14.62
CA ASP A 20 -2.21 -28.38 -14.34
C ASP A 20 -2.31 -28.70 -12.85
N ASP A 21 -1.60 -27.95 -12.01
CA ASP A 21 -1.64 -28.15 -10.56
C ASP A 21 -2.96 -27.60 -9.99
N PRO A 22 -3.64 -28.35 -9.11
CA PRO A 22 -4.83 -27.87 -8.43
C PRO A 22 -4.51 -26.63 -7.58
N ILE A 23 -5.48 -25.73 -7.46
CA ILE A 23 -5.40 -24.59 -6.55
C ILE A 23 -5.49 -25.13 -5.11
N ASP A 24 -4.49 -24.76 -4.29
CA ASP A 24 -4.50 -24.96 -2.86
C ASP A 24 -4.20 -23.61 -2.18
N GLU A 25 -5.26 -22.94 -1.73
CA GLU A 25 -5.17 -21.62 -1.12
C GLU A 25 -4.23 -21.58 0.09
N SER A 26 -4.12 -22.70 0.83
CA SER A 26 -3.25 -22.78 2.00
C SER A 26 -1.77 -22.81 1.64
N LEU A 27 -1.43 -23.38 0.46
CA LEU A 27 -0.07 -23.42 -0.05
C LEU A 27 0.31 -22.20 -0.89
N GLU A 28 -0.68 -21.48 -1.44
CA GLU A 28 -0.40 -20.34 -2.32
C GLU A 28 0.41 -19.22 -1.64
N TRP A 29 0.33 -19.09 -0.32
CA TRP A 29 1.16 -18.16 0.45
C TRP A 29 2.66 -18.49 0.39
N ASP A 30 2.99 -19.79 0.34
CA ASP A 30 4.36 -20.31 0.35
C ASP A 30 4.91 -20.54 -1.07
N ARG A 31 4.05 -20.46 -2.08
CA ARG A 31 4.41 -20.57 -3.50
C ARG A 31 4.88 -19.24 -4.06
N ASP A 32 5.88 -19.29 -4.91
CA ASP A 32 6.44 -18.13 -5.57
C ASP A 32 5.48 -17.51 -6.61
N GLY A 33 5.90 -16.38 -7.15
CA GLY A 33 5.15 -15.57 -8.09
C GLY A 33 5.41 -14.09 -7.84
N GLN A 34 4.48 -13.25 -8.26
CA GLN A 34 4.50 -11.82 -8.00
C GLN A 34 3.13 -11.37 -7.48
N TYR A 35 3.09 -10.63 -6.37
CA TYR A 35 1.89 -9.97 -5.85
C TYR A 35 1.94 -8.49 -6.19
N PHE A 36 0.83 -7.92 -6.63
CA PHE A 36 0.79 -6.52 -7.06
C PHE A 36 1.20 -5.57 -5.91
N HIS A 37 0.64 -5.72 -4.72
CA HIS A 37 0.98 -4.89 -3.57
C HIS A 37 2.44 -5.00 -3.11
N TYR A 38 3.16 -6.11 -3.37
CA TYR A 38 4.61 -6.16 -3.12
C TYR A 38 5.39 -5.35 -4.16
N LEU A 39 4.93 -5.36 -5.42
CA LEU A 39 5.53 -4.56 -6.47
C LEU A 39 5.33 -3.06 -6.18
N THR A 40 4.17 -2.64 -5.66
CA THR A 40 3.97 -1.23 -5.25
C THR A 40 4.93 -0.81 -4.12
N LYS A 41 5.22 -1.69 -3.15
CA LYS A 41 6.23 -1.39 -2.12
C LYS A 41 7.64 -1.28 -2.71
N TRP A 42 7.99 -2.11 -3.69
CA TRP A 42 9.27 -1.98 -4.43
C TRP A 42 9.36 -0.70 -5.25
N MET A 43 8.28 -0.31 -5.94
CA MET A 43 8.19 0.95 -6.67
C MET A 43 8.41 2.14 -5.73
N HIS A 44 7.74 2.14 -4.57
CA HIS A 44 7.93 3.15 -3.55
C HIS A 44 9.40 3.19 -3.05
N ALA A 45 9.99 2.04 -2.73
CA ALA A 45 11.39 1.97 -2.28
C ALA A 45 12.37 2.54 -3.33
N LEU A 46 12.22 2.15 -4.61
CA LEU A 46 13.02 2.68 -5.71
C LEU A 46 12.85 4.19 -5.89
N ASN A 47 11.62 4.69 -5.75
CA ASN A 47 11.33 6.11 -5.76
C ASN A 47 12.04 6.84 -4.61
N ARG A 48 11.97 6.33 -3.37
CA ARG A 48 12.67 6.91 -2.21
C ARG A 48 14.18 6.94 -2.40
N VAL A 49 14.78 5.88 -2.96
CA VAL A 49 16.20 5.87 -3.30
C VAL A 49 16.53 6.97 -4.31
N SER A 50 15.66 7.23 -5.29
CA SER A 50 15.85 8.32 -6.25
C SER A 50 15.88 9.70 -5.58
N GLN A 51 14.99 9.95 -4.62
CA GLN A 51 14.88 11.20 -3.87
C GLN A 51 16.11 11.41 -2.98
N VAL A 52 16.46 10.41 -2.16
CA VAL A 52 17.58 10.50 -1.21
C VAL A 52 18.93 10.64 -1.92
N THR A 53 19.11 9.97 -3.07
CA THR A 53 20.40 9.98 -3.79
C THR A 53 20.48 11.02 -4.90
N GLY A 54 19.37 11.67 -5.26
CA GLY A 54 19.26 12.57 -6.41
C GLY A 54 19.42 11.88 -7.77
N LYS A 55 19.34 10.54 -7.83
CA LYS A 55 19.58 9.75 -9.06
C LYS A 55 18.26 9.31 -9.69
N SER A 56 17.83 10.02 -10.73
CA SER A 56 16.57 9.77 -11.47
C SER A 56 16.41 8.35 -12.01
N ARG A 57 17.52 7.62 -12.25
CA ARG A 57 17.51 6.23 -12.73
C ARG A 57 16.66 5.29 -11.88
N TYR A 58 16.58 5.50 -10.56
CA TYR A 58 15.82 4.62 -9.69
C TYR A 58 14.31 4.86 -9.83
N ASN A 59 13.88 6.11 -10.00
CA ASN A 59 12.48 6.38 -10.33
C ASN A 59 12.11 5.84 -11.72
N ARG A 60 13.05 5.87 -12.67
CA ARG A 60 12.85 5.22 -13.97
C ARG A 60 12.59 3.72 -13.84
N TRP A 61 13.35 3.02 -13.00
CA TRP A 61 13.11 1.60 -12.73
C TRP A 61 11.76 1.35 -12.05
N ALA A 62 11.32 2.26 -11.17
CA ALA A 62 9.98 2.19 -10.58
C ALA A 62 8.88 2.38 -11.63
N LEU A 63 9.03 3.33 -12.56
CA LEU A 63 8.10 3.54 -13.68
C LEU A 63 8.04 2.33 -14.61
N GLU A 64 9.20 1.78 -14.99
CA GLU A 64 9.28 0.55 -15.79
C GLU A 64 8.61 -0.64 -15.11
N LEU A 65 8.72 -0.72 -13.77
CA LEU A 65 8.04 -1.74 -12.98
C LEU A 65 6.52 -1.53 -12.98
N ALA A 66 6.07 -0.28 -12.82
CA ALA A 66 4.66 0.10 -12.86
C ALA A 66 4.01 -0.25 -14.20
N GLU A 67 4.63 0.11 -15.32
CA GLU A 67 4.13 -0.19 -16.67
C GLU A 67 3.94 -1.71 -16.88
N VAL A 68 4.97 -2.50 -16.56
CA VAL A 68 4.93 -3.96 -16.75
C VAL A 68 3.97 -4.64 -15.78
N ALA A 69 3.96 -4.24 -14.51
CA ALA A 69 3.02 -4.77 -13.53
C ALA A 69 1.58 -4.43 -13.92
N HIS A 70 1.29 -3.19 -14.33
CA HIS A 70 -0.06 -2.80 -14.73
C HIS A 70 -0.55 -3.62 -15.94
N GLY A 71 0.30 -3.76 -16.96
CA GLY A 71 -0.03 -4.54 -18.16
C GLY A 71 -0.30 -6.02 -17.87
N ALA A 72 0.45 -6.63 -16.95
CA ALA A 72 0.30 -8.04 -16.61
C ALA A 72 -0.83 -8.33 -15.62
N PHE A 73 -1.01 -7.47 -14.62
CA PHE A 73 -1.97 -7.70 -13.55
C PHE A 73 -3.39 -7.25 -13.91
N THR A 74 -3.58 -6.34 -14.87
CA THR A 74 -4.92 -5.84 -15.22
C THR A 74 -5.56 -6.59 -16.38
N TYR A 75 -6.88 -6.79 -16.31
CA TYR A 75 -7.65 -7.45 -17.36
C TYR A 75 -9.04 -6.84 -17.51
N ILE A 76 -9.64 -7.03 -18.68
CA ILE A 76 -11.05 -6.69 -18.92
C ILE A 76 -11.88 -7.95 -18.58
N PRO A 77 -12.83 -7.87 -17.62
CA PRO A 77 -13.75 -8.99 -17.34
C PRO A 77 -14.44 -9.50 -18.59
N SER A 78 -14.57 -10.84 -18.73
CA SER A 78 -15.19 -11.47 -19.91
C SER A 78 -16.67 -11.11 -20.09
N THR A 79 -17.32 -10.60 -19.04
CA THR A 79 -18.68 -10.06 -19.07
C THR A 79 -18.77 -8.71 -19.78
N TYR A 80 -17.64 -8.06 -20.06
CA TYR A 80 -17.57 -6.76 -20.73
C TYR A 80 -17.16 -6.96 -22.20
N THR A 81 -17.87 -6.30 -23.10
CA THR A 81 -17.60 -6.31 -24.54
C THR A 81 -16.72 -5.14 -24.98
N SER A 82 -16.58 -4.13 -24.12
CA SER A 82 -15.77 -2.94 -24.32
C SER A 82 -15.37 -2.34 -22.95
N PRO A 83 -14.27 -1.56 -22.84
CA PRO A 83 -13.93 -0.76 -21.66
C PRO A 83 -15.04 0.21 -21.21
N ILE A 84 -16.05 0.45 -22.05
CA ILE A 84 -17.23 1.26 -21.73
C ILE A 84 -18.17 0.54 -20.75
N ASP A 85 -18.14 -0.80 -20.72
CA ASP A 85 -19.10 -1.61 -19.95
C ASP A 85 -18.74 -1.72 -18.46
N GLY A 86 -17.52 -1.32 -18.09
CA GLY A 86 -17.05 -1.31 -16.70
C GLY A 86 -15.53 -1.17 -16.60
N PRO A 87 -15.01 -0.86 -15.40
CA PRO A 87 -13.58 -0.74 -15.19
C PRO A 87 -12.87 -2.09 -15.40
N ARG A 88 -11.59 -2.02 -15.76
CA ARG A 88 -10.70 -3.19 -15.67
C ARG A 88 -10.71 -3.77 -14.26
N ARG A 89 -10.26 -5.01 -14.13
CA ARG A 89 -9.99 -5.66 -12.84
C ARG A 89 -8.52 -6.07 -12.75
N MET A 90 -8.10 -6.50 -11.58
CA MET A 90 -6.73 -6.94 -11.34
C MET A 90 -6.69 -8.36 -10.81
N TYR A 91 -5.65 -9.08 -11.19
CA TYR A 91 -5.24 -10.32 -10.54
C TYR A 91 -4.49 -10.00 -9.24
N TRP A 92 -4.58 -10.89 -8.26
CA TRP A 92 -3.93 -10.68 -6.97
C TRP A 92 -2.49 -11.19 -7.02
N LYS A 93 -2.26 -12.28 -7.77
CA LYS A 93 -0.97 -12.92 -7.94
C LYS A 93 -0.77 -13.39 -9.38
N MET A 94 0.40 -13.09 -9.95
CA MET A 94 0.87 -13.52 -11.27
C MET A 94 2.06 -14.47 -11.13
N SER A 95 2.36 -15.20 -12.21
CA SER A 95 3.59 -15.99 -12.32
C SER A 95 4.85 -15.12 -12.27
N ILE A 96 5.99 -15.76 -12.00
CA ILE A 96 7.33 -15.15 -11.93
C ILE A 96 7.65 -14.42 -13.23
N ASP A 97 7.27 -14.95 -14.38
CA ASP A 97 7.48 -14.34 -15.70
C ASP A 97 6.33 -13.43 -16.15
N LEU A 98 5.33 -13.21 -15.29
CA LEU A 98 4.12 -12.41 -15.53
C LEU A 98 3.23 -12.91 -16.68
N SER A 99 3.45 -14.13 -17.18
CA SER A 99 2.71 -14.66 -18.33
C SER A 99 1.30 -15.16 -18.01
N ARG A 100 1.00 -15.49 -16.75
CA ARG A 100 -0.31 -16.06 -16.36
C ARG A 100 -0.75 -15.67 -14.94
N PRO A 101 -2.07 -15.56 -14.69
CA PRO A 101 -2.60 -15.39 -13.35
C PRO A 101 -2.48 -16.67 -12.53
N LEU A 102 -2.01 -16.54 -11.30
CA LEU A 102 -1.98 -17.63 -10.31
C LEU A 102 -3.18 -17.56 -9.37
N ILE A 103 -3.59 -16.34 -8.98
CA ILE A 103 -4.80 -16.12 -8.17
C ILE A 103 -5.69 -15.07 -8.87
N PRO A 104 -6.81 -15.50 -9.49
CA PRO A 104 -7.67 -14.64 -10.30
C PRO A 104 -8.72 -13.88 -9.47
N SER A 105 -8.33 -13.39 -8.29
CA SER A 105 -9.09 -12.45 -7.47
C SER A 105 -8.40 -11.09 -7.48
N MET A 106 -9.06 -10.04 -7.01
CA MET A 106 -8.45 -8.72 -6.82
C MET A 106 -8.18 -8.52 -5.34
N GLY A 107 -6.98 -8.08 -4.96
CA GLY A 107 -6.72 -7.65 -3.58
C GLY A 107 -7.55 -6.42 -3.25
N GLN A 108 -8.10 -6.36 -2.04
CA GLN A 108 -9.04 -5.31 -1.65
C GLN A 108 -8.48 -3.90 -1.83
N HIS A 109 -7.21 -3.67 -1.48
CA HIS A 109 -6.56 -2.35 -1.55
C HIS A 109 -5.62 -2.21 -2.75
N ASP A 110 -5.41 -3.28 -3.55
CA ASP A 110 -4.44 -3.28 -4.65
C ASP A 110 -4.63 -2.11 -5.64
N PRO A 111 -5.86 -1.76 -6.09
CA PRO A 111 -6.03 -0.62 -7.00
C PRO A 111 -5.64 0.72 -6.37
N LEU A 112 -5.95 0.92 -5.09
CA LEU A 112 -5.62 2.14 -4.35
C LEU A 112 -4.11 2.26 -4.12
N ASP A 113 -3.47 1.17 -3.66
CA ASP A 113 -2.02 1.05 -3.49
C ASP A 113 -1.30 1.42 -4.80
N GLY A 114 -1.77 0.87 -5.93
CA GLY A 114 -1.24 1.16 -7.26
C GLY A 114 -1.41 2.62 -7.63
N LEU A 115 -2.61 3.17 -7.47
CA LEU A 115 -2.94 4.53 -7.87
C LEU A 115 -2.06 5.56 -7.17
N LEU A 116 -1.98 5.48 -5.84
CA LEU A 116 -1.18 6.40 -5.03
C LEU A 116 0.32 6.28 -5.34
N THR A 117 0.78 5.05 -5.56
CA THR A 117 2.17 4.80 -5.96
C THR A 117 2.44 5.41 -7.34
N TYR A 118 1.54 5.28 -8.31
CA TYR A 118 1.76 5.80 -9.67
C TYR A 118 1.76 7.33 -9.68
N TRP A 119 0.90 7.97 -8.89
CA TRP A 119 0.98 9.41 -8.66
C TRP A 119 2.30 9.84 -8.01
N GLN A 120 2.80 9.11 -7.02
CA GLN A 120 4.12 9.35 -6.43
C GLN A 120 5.24 9.28 -7.48
N LEU A 121 5.24 8.23 -8.30
CA LEU A 121 6.25 8.04 -9.35
C LEU A 121 6.20 9.15 -10.40
N GLN A 122 4.99 9.53 -10.82
CA GLN A 122 4.78 10.58 -11.83
C GLN A 122 5.17 11.96 -11.28
N ALA A 123 4.83 12.26 -10.03
CA ALA A 123 5.24 13.49 -9.36
C ALA A 123 6.77 13.62 -9.29
N THR A 124 7.45 12.53 -8.93
CA THR A 124 8.92 12.46 -8.93
C THR A 124 9.51 12.58 -10.34
N ALA A 125 8.89 11.94 -11.33
CA ALA A 125 9.32 12.03 -12.72
C ALA A 125 9.27 13.48 -13.22
N ARG A 126 8.18 14.22 -12.92
CA ARG A 126 8.04 15.64 -13.26
C ARG A 126 9.15 16.50 -12.64
N TYR A 127 9.49 16.25 -11.37
CA TYR A 127 10.60 16.92 -10.69
C TYR A 127 11.94 16.71 -11.43
N PHE A 128 12.27 15.47 -11.79
CA PHE A 128 13.49 15.19 -12.55
C PHE A 128 13.43 15.66 -14.01
N SER A 129 12.25 15.66 -14.64
CA SER A 129 12.06 16.14 -16.02
C SER A 129 12.34 17.63 -16.17
N ALA A 130 12.08 18.42 -15.12
CA ALA A 130 12.48 19.82 -15.07
C ALA A 130 14.02 20.00 -15.10
N LEU A 131 14.78 18.95 -14.74
CA LEU A 131 16.25 18.93 -14.77
C LEU A 131 16.78 18.28 -16.07
N THR A 132 16.12 17.21 -16.54
CA THR A 132 16.46 16.45 -17.74
C THR A 132 15.21 15.80 -18.36
N PRO A 133 14.81 16.11 -19.60
CA PRO A 133 13.58 15.57 -20.21
C PRO A 133 13.52 14.03 -20.17
N SER A 134 12.39 13.48 -19.76
CA SER A 134 12.09 12.04 -19.73
C SER A 134 10.68 11.79 -20.28
N GLU A 135 10.51 10.72 -21.06
CA GLU A 135 9.27 10.40 -21.80
C GLU A 135 8.31 9.46 -21.05
N ALA A 136 8.74 8.80 -19.98
CA ALA A 136 7.90 7.82 -19.27
C ALA A 136 6.80 8.50 -18.43
N VAL A 137 5.55 8.22 -18.76
CA VAL A 137 4.34 8.79 -18.14
C VAL A 137 3.30 7.68 -17.94
N LEU A 138 2.66 7.63 -16.76
CA LEU A 138 1.68 6.61 -16.37
C LEU A 138 0.21 7.06 -16.55
N ASP A 139 -0.09 7.94 -17.50
CA ASP A 139 -1.42 8.59 -17.59
C ASP A 139 -2.55 7.60 -17.86
N THR A 140 -2.31 6.59 -18.71
CA THR A 140 -3.29 5.54 -19.01
C THR A 140 -3.49 4.65 -17.78
N GLU A 141 -2.41 4.21 -17.16
CA GLU A 141 -2.42 3.33 -15.99
C GLU A 141 -3.12 3.99 -14.79
N ILE A 142 -2.84 5.27 -14.55
CA ILE A 142 -3.49 6.09 -13.51
C ILE A 142 -4.99 6.20 -13.79
N THR A 143 -5.37 6.46 -15.05
CA THR A 143 -6.78 6.57 -15.45
C THR A 143 -7.53 5.25 -15.22
N GLU A 144 -6.90 4.12 -15.56
CA GLU A 144 -7.49 2.80 -15.37
C GLU A 144 -7.62 2.43 -13.88
N LEU A 145 -6.61 2.73 -13.05
CA LEU A 145 -6.67 2.51 -11.60
C LEU A 145 -7.69 3.42 -10.91
N LEU A 146 -7.80 4.69 -11.35
CA LEU A 146 -8.84 5.60 -10.90
C LEU A 146 -10.23 5.00 -11.13
N ALA A 147 -10.49 4.48 -12.33
CA ALA A 147 -11.75 3.86 -12.66
C ALA A 147 -12.06 2.63 -11.78
N MET A 148 -11.04 1.86 -11.37
CA MET A 148 -11.20 0.76 -10.43
C MET A 148 -11.56 1.23 -9.01
N CYS A 149 -11.08 2.41 -8.61
CA CYS A 149 -11.30 2.96 -7.28
C CYS A 149 -12.69 3.59 -7.10
N VAL A 150 -13.37 3.97 -8.19
CA VAL A 150 -14.68 4.65 -8.13
C VAL A 150 -15.72 3.76 -7.43
N GLY A 151 -16.36 4.31 -6.39
CA GLY A 151 -17.47 3.67 -5.68
C GLY A 151 -17.09 2.50 -4.79
N GLN A 152 -15.79 2.23 -4.62
CA GLN A 152 -15.31 1.20 -3.68
C GLN A 152 -15.40 1.70 -2.24
N SER A 153 -15.64 0.77 -1.30
CA SER A 153 -15.36 0.99 0.11
C SER A 153 -14.08 0.26 0.47
N TRP A 154 -13.20 0.96 1.16
CA TRP A 154 -11.89 0.45 1.53
C TRP A 154 -11.85 -0.05 2.97
N ALA A 155 -12.95 0.07 3.72
CA ALA A 155 -13.01 -0.35 5.12
C ALA A 155 -12.57 -1.82 5.29
N SER A 156 -11.81 -2.08 6.34
CA SER A 156 -11.22 -3.39 6.62
C SER A 156 -11.25 -3.70 8.11
N GLU A 157 -11.52 -4.94 8.47
CA GLU A 157 -11.39 -5.41 9.86
C GLU A 157 -9.99 -5.95 10.15
N ASP A 158 -9.15 -6.08 9.11
CA ASP A 158 -7.80 -6.59 9.23
C ASP A 158 -6.82 -5.47 9.67
N PRO A 159 -6.06 -5.65 10.78
CA PRO A 159 -5.16 -4.61 11.28
C PRO A 159 -4.11 -4.17 10.24
N LEU A 160 -3.61 -5.10 9.42
CA LEU A 160 -2.65 -4.77 8.37
C LEU A 160 -3.29 -3.88 7.30
N GLY A 161 -4.50 -4.24 6.85
CA GLY A 161 -5.30 -3.44 5.91
C GLY A 161 -5.58 -2.04 6.45
N ILE A 162 -5.99 -1.90 7.71
CA ILE A 162 -6.25 -0.59 8.34
C ILE A 162 -4.97 0.26 8.36
N GLY A 163 -3.84 -0.33 8.75
CA GLY A 163 -2.53 0.33 8.73
C GLY A 163 -2.10 0.77 7.33
N GLY A 164 -2.40 -0.05 6.32
CA GLY A 164 -2.23 0.27 4.91
C GLY A 164 -3.00 1.52 4.51
N LEU A 165 -4.31 1.57 4.80
CA LEU A 165 -5.16 2.72 4.49
C LEU A 165 -4.70 4.01 5.16
N LEU A 166 -4.28 3.95 6.43
CA LEU A 166 -3.71 5.10 7.13
C LEU A 166 -2.44 5.62 6.44
N SER A 167 -1.57 4.69 6.01
CA SER A 167 -0.36 5.03 5.27
C SER A 167 -0.68 5.66 3.91
N ASP A 168 -1.69 5.12 3.22
CA ASP A 168 -2.15 5.58 1.91
C ASP A 168 -2.83 6.95 1.98
N ALA A 169 -3.67 7.19 2.98
CA ALA A 169 -4.21 8.51 3.28
C ALA A 169 -3.08 9.53 3.56
N CYS A 170 -2.02 9.11 4.26
CA CYS A 170 -0.86 9.96 4.51
C CYS A 170 -0.11 10.36 3.23
N LYS A 171 0.09 9.40 2.32
CA LYS A 171 0.68 9.66 1.01
C LYS A 171 -0.22 10.60 0.20
N LEU A 172 -1.53 10.38 0.20
CA LEU A 172 -2.47 11.24 -0.52
C LEU A 172 -2.45 12.68 0.02
N VAL A 173 -2.40 12.88 1.33
CA VAL A 173 -2.23 14.22 1.94
C VAL A 173 -0.95 14.90 1.43
N GLN A 174 0.17 14.18 1.36
CA GLN A 174 1.43 14.71 0.83
C GLN A 174 1.34 15.04 -0.66
N LEU A 175 0.71 14.18 -1.47
CA LEU A 175 0.48 14.40 -2.90
C LEU A 175 -0.40 15.64 -3.16
N ILE A 176 -1.47 15.82 -2.39
CA ILE A 176 -2.33 17.01 -2.48
C ILE A 176 -1.53 18.27 -2.08
N ALA A 177 -0.87 18.23 -0.91
CA ALA A 177 -0.18 19.40 -0.36
C ALA A 177 1.01 19.86 -1.21
N VAL A 178 1.84 18.93 -1.68
CA VAL A 178 3.11 19.23 -2.36
C VAL A 178 2.94 19.27 -3.88
N HIS A 179 2.14 18.36 -4.44
CA HIS A 179 2.02 18.19 -5.89
C HIS A 179 0.68 18.68 -6.46
N GLN A 180 -0.16 19.33 -5.65
CA GLN A 180 -1.42 19.96 -6.07
C GLN A 180 -2.37 18.98 -6.75
N LEU A 181 -2.37 17.74 -6.27
CA LEU A 181 -3.32 16.73 -6.69
C LEU A 181 -4.72 17.12 -6.19
N ASN A 182 -5.72 17.14 -7.07
CA ASN A 182 -7.07 17.62 -6.75
C ASN A 182 -7.99 16.50 -6.23
N GLU A 183 -7.52 15.73 -5.25
CA GLU A 183 -8.18 14.49 -4.79
C GLU A 183 -8.63 14.56 -3.32
N THR A 184 -9.09 15.75 -2.89
CA THR A 184 -9.60 15.97 -1.53
C THR A 184 -10.82 15.09 -1.24
N ALA A 185 -11.71 14.87 -2.22
CA ALA A 185 -12.88 14.02 -2.04
C ALA A 185 -12.52 12.54 -1.80
N MET A 186 -11.50 12.03 -2.49
CA MET A 186 -10.96 10.68 -2.24
C MET A 186 -10.38 10.58 -0.82
N LEU A 187 -9.63 11.60 -0.39
CA LEU A 187 -9.09 11.64 0.98
C LEU A 187 -10.21 11.61 2.03
N GLU A 188 -11.29 12.36 1.84
CA GLU A 188 -12.45 12.34 2.75
C GLU A 188 -13.08 10.95 2.86
N ALA A 189 -13.29 10.28 1.73
CA ALA A 189 -13.83 8.93 1.70
C ALA A 189 -12.92 7.93 2.41
N LEU A 190 -11.60 8.00 2.16
CA LEU A 190 -10.61 7.16 2.83
C LEU A 190 -10.60 7.37 4.34
N LEU A 191 -10.60 8.61 4.81
CA LEU A 191 -10.62 8.90 6.25
C LEU A 191 -11.90 8.39 6.93
N HIS A 192 -13.03 8.41 6.22
CA HIS A 192 -14.28 7.82 6.72
C HIS A 192 -14.20 6.29 6.85
N ASP A 193 -13.68 5.60 5.82
CA ASP A 193 -13.48 4.15 5.85
C ASP A 193 -12.48 3.74 6.95
N ILE A 194 -11.40 4.51 7.15
CA ILE A 194 -10.42 4.32 8.22
C ILE A 194 -11.08 4.48 9.60
N GLU A 195 -11.88 5.52 9.80
CA GLU A 195 -12.58 5.75 11.07
C GLU A 195 -13.53 4.59 11.40
N SER A 196 -14.33 4.16 10.42
CA SER A 196 -15.21 3.00 10.57
C SER A 196 -14.43 1.73 10.94
N SER A 197 -13.33 1.48 10.24
CA SER A 197 -12.47 0.31 10.44
C SER A 197 -11.85 0.28 11.85
N LEU A 198 -11.31 1.40 12.33
CA LEU A 198 -10.72 1.51 13.66
C LEU A 198 -11.77 1.33 14.77
N GLN A 199 -12.99 1.85 14.57
CA GLN A 199 -14.09 1.64 15.51
C GLN A 199 -14.46 0.16 15.63
N VAL A 200 -14.51 -0.57 14.52
CA VAL A 200 -14.77 -2.02 14.53
C VAL A 200 -13.60 -2.77 15.20
N PHE A 201 -12.36 -2.48 14.81
CA PHE A 201 -11.17 -3.12 15.37
C PHE A 201 -11.10 -3.01 16.90
N VAL A 202 -11.34 -1.82 17.47
CA VAL A 202 -11.30 -1.63 18.94
C VAL A 202 -12.42 -2.40 19.65
N ARG A 203 -13.60 -2.54 19.03
CA ARG A 203 -14.71 -3.33 19.61
C ARG A 203 -14.40 -4.82 19.68
N HIS A 204 -13.67 -5.36 18.70
CA HIS A 204 -13.22 -6.76 18.72
C HIS A 204 -12.20 -7.04 19.83
N ASN A 205 -11.45 -6.03 20.27
CA ASN A 205 -10.57 -6.10 21.43
C ASN A 205 -9.51 -7.21 21.34
N SER A 206 -9.06 -7.53 20.12
CA SER A 206 -8.11 -8.62 19.83
C SER A 206 -6.74 -8.42 20.47
N LEU A 207 -6.36 -7.17 20.78
CA LEU A 207 -5.11 -6.84 21.48
C LEU A 207 -5.04 -7.38 22.92
N ASN A 208 -6.16 -7.81 23.51
CA ASN A 208 -6.17 -8.46 24.83
C ASN A 208 -5.94 -9.98 24.77
N LEU A 209 -5.85 -10.56 23.58
CA LEU A 209 -5.49 -11.96 23.43
C LEU A 209 -4.03 -12.18 23.82
N ARG A 210 -3.72 -13.42 24.20
CA ARG A 210 -2.32 -13.84 24.40
C ARG A 210 -1.56 -13.81 23.08
N ALA A 211 -0.24 -13.67 23.17
CA ALA A 211 0.63 -13.52 22.01
C ALA A 211 0.53 -14.70 21.01
N GLU A 212 0.22 -15.92 21.48
CA GLU A 212 0.08 -17.10 20.62
C GLU A 212 -1.16 -17.06 19.70
N TYR A 213 -2.10 -16.15 19.97
CA TYR A 213 -3.31 -15.95 19.17
C TYR A 213 -3.26 -14.64 18.37
N ARG A 214 -2.12 -13.97 18.33
CA ARG A 214 -1.92 -12.68 17.67
C ARG A 214 -0.88 -12.82 16.56
N LEU A 215 -1.03 -12.00 15.51
CA LEU A 215 -0.11 -11.96 14.37
C LEU A 215 0.62 -10.62 14.37
N ALA A 216 1.89 -10.66 14.77
CA ALA A 216 2.67 -9.46 15.02
C ALA A 216 2.75 -8.53 13.81
N PHE A 217 3.11 -9.02 12.62
CA PHE A 217 3.20 -8.19 11.43
C PHE A 217 1.89 -7.45 11.07
N ARG A 218 0.72 -8.04 11.37
CA ARG A 218 -0.56 -7.38 11.08
C ARG A 218 -0.77 -6.19 12.00
N GLU A 219 -0.54 -6.40 13.30
CA GLU A 219 -0.68 -5.35 14.30
C GLU A 219 0.40 -4.26 14.16
N LEU A 220 1.64 -4.65 13.86
CA LEU A 220 2.72 -3.69 13.58
C LEU A 220 2.44 -2.88 12.32
N GLY A 221 1.77 -3.45 11.32
CA GLY A 221 1.24 -2.71 10.18
C GLY A 221 0.26 -1.62 10.59
N LEU A 222 -0.68 -1.96 11.48
CA LEU A 222 -1.57 -0.97 12.10
C LEU A 222 -0.79 0.12 12.86
N ALA A 223 0.20 -0.27 13.67
CA ALA A 223 1.02 0.66 14.43
C ALA A 223 1.74 1.66 13.53
N ILE A 224 2.36 1.20 12.43
CA ILE A 224 2.99 2.05 11.41
C ILE A 224 1.98 3.08 10.88
N GLY A 225 0.78 2.63 10.48
CA GLY A 225 -0.26 3.51 9.98
C GLY A 225 -0.76 4.53 11.01
N LEU A 226 -0.87 4.15 12.28
CA LEU A 226 -1.33 5.06 13.34
C LEU A 226 -0.39 6.26 13.54
N HIS A 227 0.92 6.10 13.33
CA HIS A 227 1.87 7.22 13.32
C HIS A 227 1.61 8.25 12.21
N ALA A 228 0.81 7.90 11.20
CA ALA A 228 0.48 8.80 10.11
C ALA A 228 -0.56 9.87 10.48
N ILE A 229 -1.37 9.66 11.53
CA ILE A 229 -2.48 10.56 11.89
C ILE A 229 -1.95 11.97 12.19
N ASP A 230 -0.97 12.07 13.10
CA ASP A 230 -0.38 13.36 13.50
C ASP A 230 0.33 14.04 12.33
N ARG A 231 0.93 13.25 11.43
CA ARG A 231 1.58 13.74 10.21
C ARG A 231 0.58 14.36 9.24
N MET A 232 -0.53 13.68 9.00
CA MET A 232 -1.61 14.20 8.17
C MET A 232 -2.19 15.49 8.74
N GLN A 233 -2.46 15.50 10.06
CA GLN A 233 -3.01 16.68 10.73
C GLN A 233 -2.07 17.88 10.57
N LYS A 234 -0.78 17.70 10.90
CA LYS A 234 0.24 18.75 10.78
C LYS A 234 0.36 19.27 9.34
N GLN A 235 0.34 18.39 8.35
CA GLN A 235 0.48 18.80 6.94
C GLN A 235 -0.71 19.64 6.47
N ILE A 236 -1.94 19.25 6.85
CA ILE A 236 -3.16 19.98 6.49
C ILE A 236 -3.21 21.33 7.23
N GLU A 237 -2.81 21.39 8.50
CA GLU A 237 -2.73 22.64 9.27
C GLU A 237 -1.71 23.63 8.68
N GLN A 238 -0.62 23.13 8.09
CA GLN A 238 0.41 23.96 7.47
C GLN A 238 0.01 24.54 6.12
N LEU A 239 -0.82 23.82 5.35
CA LEU A 239 -1.21 24.19 3.98
C LEU A 239 -2.73 24.00 3.76
N PRO A 240 -3.59 24.61 4.58
CA PRO A 240 -5.03 24.37 4.53
C PRO A 240 -5.66 24.80 3.21
N GLU A 241 -5.09 25.78 2.52
CA GLU A 241 -5.58 26.27 1.22
C GLU A 241 -5.44 25.26 0.08
N ARG A 242 -4.65 24.19 0.27
CA ARG A 242 -4.50 23.10 -0.69
C ARG A 242 -5.66 22.10 -0.65
N PHE A 243 -6.51 22.18 0.37
CA PHE A 243 -7.59 21.23 0.60
C PHE A 243 -8.93 21.94 0.56
N ALA A 244 -9.84 21.49 -0.31
CA ALA A 244 -11.15 22.12 -0.47
C ALA A 244 -11.98 22.19 0.83
N ASN A 245 -11.84 21.18 1.70
CA ASN A 245 -12.57 21.05 2.97
C ASN A 245 -11.64 20.82 4.17
N ALA A 246 -10.54 21.58 4.27
CA ALA A 246 -9.53 21.41 5.32
C ALA A 246 -10.12 21.28 6.74
N GLY A 247 -11.13 22.09 7.09
CA GLY A 247 -11.78 22.03 8.41
C GLY A 247 -12.46 20.70 8.71
N GLN A 248 -13.13 20.09 7.72
CA GLN A 248 -13.77 18.78 7.88
C GLN A 248 -12.72 17.67 8.00
N LEU A 249 -11.66 17.71 7.18
CA LEU A 249 -10.55 16.77 7.26
C LEU A 249 -9.90 16.80 8.66
N LEU A 250 -9.62 18.00 9.18
CA LEU A 250 -9.06 18.17 10.52
C LEU A 250 -10.01 17.67 11.61
N ALA A 251 -11.31 17.87 11.46
CA ALA A 251 -12.30 17.33 12.39
C ALA A 251 -12.34 15.80 12.40
N VAL A 252 -12.17 15.15 11.24
CA VAL A 252 -12.06 13.68 11.15
C VAL A 252 -10.75 13.21 11.79
N LEU A 253 -9.63 13.84 11.45
CA LEU A 253 -8.33 13.51 12.03
C LEU A 253 -8.31 13.69 13.56
N ALA A 254 -8.95 14.72 14.09
CA ALA A 254 -9.10 14.90 15.53
C ALA A 254 -9.84 13.73 16.21
N ARG A 255 -10.84 13.14 15.55
CA ARG A 255 -11.50 11.92 16.04
C ARG A 255 -10.59 10.71 15.94
N LEU A 256 -9.85 10.58 14.83
CA LEU A 256 -8.87 9.52 14.63
C LEU A 256 -7.72 9.57 15.65
N SER A 257 -7.33 10.76 16.09
CA SER A 257 -6.29 10.96 17.12
C SER A 257 -6.63 10.34 18.47
N ASN A 258 -7.88 9.92 18.71
CA ASN A 258 -8.25 9.13 19.88
C ASN A 258 -7.65 7.70 19.84
N PHE A 259 -7.38 7.16 18.65
CA PHE A 259 -6.80 5.83 18.47
C PHE A 259 -5.26 5.81 18.51
N ARG A 260 -4.59 6.98 18.56
CA ARG A 260 -3.12 7.08 18.49
C ARG A 260 -2.42 6.19 19.52
N HIS A 261 -2.95 6.11 20.73
CA HIS A 261 -2.33 5.34 21.82
C HIS A 261 -2.15 3.84 21.49
N LEU A 262 -2.92 3.30 20.54
CA LEU A 262 -2.84 1.90 20.15
C LEU A 262 -1.47 1.53 19.55
N HIS A 263 -0.77 2.46 18.87
CA HIS A 263 0.56 2.14 18.33
C HIS A 263 1.53 1.78 19.45
N GLN A 264 1.53 2.55 20.55
CA GLN A 264 2.40 2.30 21.71
C GLN A 264 2.04 0.98 22.39
N THR A 265 0.74 0.69 22.53
CA THR A 265 0.27 -0.59 23.08
C THR A 265 0.79 -1.78 22.27
N ILE A 266 0.71 -1.70 20.94
CA ILE A 266 1.17 -2.75 20.03
C ILE A 266 2.70 -2.88 20.07
N GLU A 267 3.41 -1.76 19.95
CA GLU A 267 4.88 -1.70 19.93
C GLU A 267 5.47 -2.23 21.23
N ASN A 268 4.99 -1.76 22.38
CA ASN A 268 5.47 -2.22 23.69
C ASN A 268 5.23 -3.72 23.87
N PHE A 269 4.07 -4.23 23.45
CA PHE A 269 3.78 -5.65 23.53
C PHE A 269 4.78 -6.47 22.71
N TRP A 270 5.05 -6.09 21.46
CA TRP A 270 5.95 -6.86 20.60
C TRP A 270 7.45 -6.59 20.82
N LEU A 271 7.80 -5.52 21.55
CA LEU A 271 9.16 -5.28 22.03
C LEU A 271 9.59 -6.25 23.14
N GLU A 272 8.64 -6.84 23.85
CA GLU A 272 8.95 -7.82 24.88
C GLU A 272 9.58 -9.08 24.27
N THR A 273 10.82 -9.38 24.69
CA THR A 273 11.58 -10.54 24.18
C THR A 273 10.85 -11.88 24.37
N GLY A 274 10.03 -12.00 25.42
CA GLY A 274 9.18 -13.17 25.64
C GLY A 274 8.15 -13.38 24.53
N HIS A 275 7.55 -12.29 24.02
CA HIS A 275 6.60 -12.36 22.90
C HIS A 275 7.31 -12.57 21.56
N GLN A 276 8.56 -12.17 21.42
CA GLN A 276 9.35 -12.49 20.22
C GLN A 276 9.82 -13.95 20.20
N ALA A 277 9.95 -14.60 21.35
CA ALA A 277 10.41 -15.99 21.43
C ALA A 277 9.33 -17.04 21.07
N ILE A 278 8.06 -16.64 20.93
CA ILE A 278 6.96 -17.57 20.65
C ILE A 278 6.93 -18.01 19.18
N LYS A 279 6.26 -19.13 18.93
CA LYS A 279 6.16 -19.75 17.60
C LYS A 279 5.58 -18.80 16.53
N THR A 280 4.47 -18.12 16.83
CA THR A 280 3.80 -17.21 15.87
C THR A 280 4.64 -16.00 15.47
N TRP A 281 5.59 -15.59 16.32
CA TRP A 281 6.60 -14.61 15.92
C TRP A 281 7.68 -15.26 15.04
N GLN A 282 8.24 -16.38 15.49
CA GLN A 282 9.39 -17.04 14.85
C GLN A 282 9.08 -17.55 13.44
N GLU A 283 7.84 -18.01 13.18
CA GLU A 283 7.38 -18.43 11.85
C GLU A 283 7.39 -17.31 10.81
N HIS A 284 7.40 -16.04 11.24
CA HIS A 284 7.41 -14.86 10.37
C HIS A 284 8.48 -13.85 10.82
N ALA A 285 9.59 -14.32 11.39
CA ALA A 285 10.59 -13.45 12.01
C ALA A 285 11.17 -12.41 11.04
N ASP A 286 11.35 -12.77 9.77
CA ASP A 286 11.80 -11.88 8.70
C ASP A 286 10.86 -10.67 8.52
N ILE A 287 9.54 -10.92 8.43
CA ILE A 287 8.53 -9.87 8.29
C ILE A 287 8.38 -9.10 9.61
N ASN A 288 8.25 -9.81 10.73
CA ASN A 288 8.01 -9.22 12.04
C ASN A 288 9.13 -8.26 12.46
N ASN A 289 10.39 -8.63 12.22
CA ASN A 289 11.54 -7.77 12.55
C ASN A 289 11.54 -6.47 11.72
N VAL A 290 11.25 -6.55 10.42
CA VAL A 290 11.19 -5.36 9.55
C VAL A 290 10.00 -4.48 9.93
N MET A 291 8.85 -5.07 10.21
CA MET A 291 7.64 -4.35 10.61
C MET A 291 7.82 -3.67 11.97
N LEU A 292 8.46 -4.33 12.94
CA LEU A 292 8.80 -3.72 14.24
C LEU A 292 9.79 -2.57 14.08
N ALA A 293 10.87 -2.77 13.33
CA ALA A 293 11.84 -1.70 13.09
C ALA A 293 11.19 -0.49 12.39
N THR A 294 10.28 -0.75 11.44
CA THR A 294 9.54 0.30 10.73
C THR A 294 8.55 1.00 11.64
N SER A 295 7.83 0.30 12.52
CA SER A 295 6.89 0.94 13.45
C SER A 295 7.60 1.91 14.40
N LEU A 296 8.80 1.54 14.87
CA LEU A 296 9.63 2.38 15.75
C LEU A 296 10.24 3.58 15.02
N THR A 297 10.40 3.53 13.70
CA THR A 297 10.94 4.64 12.88
C THR A 297 10.22 4.72 11.54
N PRO A 298 8.95 5.16 11.52
CA PRO A 298 8.08 5.01 10.35
C PRO A 298 8.32 6.07 9.28
N GLY A 299 9.12 7.11 9.56
CA GLY A 299 9.35 8.24 8.66
C GLY A 299 9.87 7.83 7.28
N GLY A 300 10.78 6.84 7.22
CA GLY A 300 11.32 6.37 5.95
C GLY A 300 10.29 5.73 5.01
N TYR A 301 9.18 5.22 5.56
CA TYR A 301 8.08 4.60 4.82
C TYR A 301 6.90 5.54 4.59
N LEU A 302 6.58 6.41 5.58
CA LEU A 302 5.43 7.31 5.50
C LEU A 302 5.72 8.59 4.71
N GLU A 303 6.97 8.98 4.52
CA GLU A 303 7.34 10.20 3.78
C GLU A 303 7.57 9.93 2.29
N LEU A 304 7.03 10.80 1.43
CA LEU A 304 7.23 10.76 -0.03
C LEU A 304 8.53 11.43 -0.48
#